data_AF-A0A2P8LE77-F1
#
_entry.id   AF-A0A2P8LE77-F1
#
_cell.length_a   1.000
_cell.length_b   1.000
_cell.length_c   1.000
_cell.angle_alpha   90.00
_cell.angle_beta   90.00
_cell.angle_gamma   90.00
#
_symmetry.space_group_name_H-M   'P 1'
#
loop_
_entity.id
_entity.type
_entity.pdbx_description
1 polymer ?
#
loop_
_entity_poly.entity_id
_entity_poly.type
_entity_poly.pdbx_seq_one_letter_code
_entity_poly.pdbx_strand_id
1 'polypeptide(L)' 'MNEAQLNLMEKTLWIVGWLALVLGLLILVLGISSKIDLEDISNIHKDALVFWPPFIIGVIALWSRAFIRAGRRSA' A
#
# COMPACT_ATOMS: atom_id res chain seq x y z
N MET A 1 -22.13 -2.03 11.75
CA MET A 1 -20.82 -2.15 12.42
C MET A 1 -20.80 -1.13 13.56
N ASN A 2 -20.31 -1.47 14.75
CA ASN A 2 -20.28 -0.52 15.87
C ASN A 2 -19.17 0.53 15.65
N GLU A 3 -19.32 1.72 16.22
CA GLU A 3 -18.36 2.85 16.12
C GLU A 3 -16.95 2.45 16.56
N ALA A 4 -16.84 1.61 17.60
CA ALA A 4 -15.55 1.10 18.08
C ALA A 4 -14.84 0.23 17.03
N GLN A 5 -15.58 -0.60 16.30
CA GLN A 5 -15.05 -1.48 15.25
C GLN A 5 -14.64 -0.68 14.01
N LEU A 6 -15.43 0.33 13.63
CA LEU A 6 -15.11 1.27 12.56
C LEU A 6 -13.81 2.03 12.85
N ASN A 7 -13.66 2.59 14.05
CA ASN A 7 -12.47 3.33 14.44
C ASN A 7 -11.22 2.43 14.47
N LEU A 8 -11.35 1.20 14.97
CA LEU A 8 -10.27 0.21 14.93
C LEU A 8 -9.88 -0.09 13.48
N MET A 9 -10.85 -0.36 12.60
CA MET A 9 -10.61 -0.65 11.19
C MET A 9 -9.95 0.52 10.45
N GLU A 10 -10.39 1.77 10.66
CA GLU A 10 -9.76 2.95 10.07
C GLU A 10 -8.30 3.11 10.49
N LYS A 11 -7.98 2.85 11.77
CA LYS A 11 -6.60 2.85 12.26
C LYS A 11 -5.77 1.73 11.65
N THR A 12 -6.32 0.52 11.57
CA THR A 12 -5.64 -0.63 10.96
C THR A 12 -5.36 -0.39 9.48
N LEU A 13 -6.33 0.11 8.71
CA LEU A 13 -6.15 0.46 7.30
C LEU A 13 -5.08 1.54 7.11
N TRP A 14 -4.98 2.51 8.02
CA TRP A 14 -3.90 3.49 7.99
C TRP A 14 -2.54 2.86 8.24
N ILE A 15 -2.41 2.08 9.32
CA ILE A 15 -1.14 1.44 9.69
C ILE A 15 -0.68 0.47 8.60
N VAL A 16 -1.56 -0.43 8.15
CA VAL A 16 -1.27 -1.41 7.09
C VAL A 16 -0.95 -0.70 5.78
N GLY A 17 -1.72 0.33 5.43
CA GLY A 17 -1.49 1.12 4.23
C GLY A 17 -0.09 1.73 4.19
N TRP A 18 0.30 2.42 5.28
CA TRP A 18 1.64 3.02 5.37
C TRP A 18 2.75 1.98 5.48
N LEU A 19 2.57 0.91 6.24
CA LEU A 19 3.57 -0.16 6.34
C LEU A 19 3.83 -0.80 4.97
N ALA A 20 2.79 -1.08 4.20
CA ALA A 20 2.93 -1.67 2.87
C ALA A 20 3.65 -0.72 1.89
N LEU A 21 3.37 0.59 1.94
CA LEU A 21 4.08 1.57 1.13
C LEU A 21 5.56 1.72 1.54
N VAL A 22 5.85 1.76 2.85
CA VAL A 22 7.23 1.85 3.35
C VAL A 22 8.03 0.61 2.98
N LEU A 23 7.42 -0.58 3.11
CA LEU A 23 8.05 -1.83 2.68
C LEU A 23 8.30 -1.84 1.17
N GLY A 24 7.32 -1.45 0.36
CA GLY A 24 7.50 -1.32 -1.09
C GLY A 24 8.62 -0.37 -1.46
N LEU A 25 8.71 0.78 -0.78
CA LEU A 25 9.79 1.76 -0.98
C LEU A 25 11.16 1.19 -0.59
N LEU A 26 11.26 0.49 0.54
CA LEU A 26 12.50 -0.16 0.97
C LEU A 26 12.97 -1.20 -0.05
N ILE A 27 12.06 -2.04 -0.54
CA ILE A 27 12.37 -3.04 -1.57
C ILE A 27 12.89 -2.33 -2.83
N LEU A 28 12.23 -1.26 -3.28
CA LEU A 28 12.63 -0.47 -4.44
C LEU A 28 14.02 0.17 -4.26
N VAL A 29 14.30 0.76 -3.11
CA VAL A 29 15.62 1.35 -2.79
C VAL A 29 16.73 0.29 -2.77
N LEU A 30 16.46 -0.87 -2.16
CA LEU A 30 17.40 -2.00 -2.14
C LEU A 30 17.64 -2.55 -3.55
N GLY A 31 16.61 -2.61 -4.38
CA GLY A 31 16.72 -3.03 -5.79
C GLY A 31 17.61 -2.10 -6.60
N ILE A 32 17.37 -0.79 -6.52
CA ILE A 32 18.20 0.23 -7.19
C ILE A 32 19.66 0.16 -6.69
N SER A 33 19.87 0.06 -5.37
CA SER A 33 21.20 -0.05 -4.78
C SER A 33 21.96 -1.31 -5.23
N SER A 34 21.23 -2.36 -5.63
CA SER A 34 21.79 -3.62 -6.13
C SER A 34 22.09 -3.59 -7.63
N LYS A 35 21.98 -2.42 -8.29
CA LYS A 35 22.10 -2.23 -9.75
C LYS A 35 21.07 -3.01 -10.57
N ILE A 36 19.89 -3.29 -10.00
CA ILE A 36 18.75 -3.73 -10.81
C ILE A 36 18.34 -2.54 -11.68
N ASP A 37 18.37 -2.71 -13.00
CA ASP A 37 17.95 -1.67 -13.91
C ASP A 37 16.48 -1.34 -13.69
N LEU A 38 16.13 -0.05 -13.76
CA LEU A 38 14.73 0.40 -13.64
C LEU A 38 13.82 -0.27 -14.69
N GLU A 39 14.41 -0.67 -15.82
CA GLU A 39 13.75 -1.42 -16.87
C GLU A 39 13.31 -2.82 -16.39
N ASP A 40 14.11 -3.50 -15.55
CA ASP A 40 13.78 -4.80 -14.96
C ASP A 40 12.64 -4.70 -13.92
N ILE A 41 12.60 -3.62 -13.14
CA ILE A 41 11.49 -3.36 -12.19
C ILE A 41 10.16 -3.16 -12.92
N SER A 42 10.21 -2.59 -14.12
CA SER A 42 9.05 -2.42 -15.00
C SER A 42 8.69 -3.70 -15.77
N ASN A 43 9.63 -4.65 -15.85
CA ASN A 43 9.46 -5.87 -16.61
C ASN A 43 8.63 -6.88 -15.80
N ILE A 44 7.39 -7.07 -16.26
CA ILE A 44 6.36 -7.88 -15.58
C ILE A 44 6.81 -9.33 -15.31
N HIS A 45 7.77 -9.83 -16.10
CA HIS A 45 8.13 -11.24 -16.14
C HIS A 45 9.02 -11.77 -15.01
N LYS A 46 9.76 -10.93 -14.28
CA LYS A 46 10.69 -11.43 -13.24
C LYS A 46 10.62 -10.66 -11.94
N ASP A 47 10.64 -9.33 -12.01
CA ASP A 47 10.90 -8.53 -10.83
C ASP A 47 9.68 -7.70 -10.40
N ALA A 48 8.80 -7.34 -11.33
CA ALA A 48 7.58 -6.58 -11.02
C ALA A 48 6.67 -7.27 -9.97
N LEU A 49 6.65 -8.60 -9.95
CA LEU A 49 5.86 -9.38 -9.01
C LEU A 49 6.32 -9.24 -7.55
N VAL A 50 7.54 -8.75 -7.30
CA VAL A 50 8.07 -8.49 -5.96
C VAL A 50 7.90 -7.01 -5.58
N PHE A 51 8.07 -6.11 -6.54
CA PHE A 51 8.03 -4.66 -6.29
C PHE A 51 6.61 -4.10 -6.16
N TRP A 52 5.67 -4.52 -7.01
CA TRP A 52 4.34 -3.89 -7.10
C TRP A 52 3.32 -4.30 -6.03
N PRO A 53 3.27 -5.54 -5.51
CA PRO A 53 2.24 -5.93 -4.55
C PRO A 53 2.19 -5.08 -3.28
N PRO A 54 3.31 -4.72 -2.62
CA PRO A 54 3.27 -3.83 -1.45
C PRO A 54 2.65 -2.47 -1.75
N PHE A 55 2.94 -1.89 -2.91
CA PHE A 55 2.36 -0.61 -3.33
C PHE A 55 0.86 -0.73 -3.60
N ILE A 56 0.43 -1.77 -4.33
CA ILE A 56 -0.99 -2.01 -4.63
C ILE A 56 -1.78 -2.19 -3.33
N ILE A 57 -1.28 -3.02 -2.41
CA ILE A 57 -1.91 -3.26 -1.10
C ILE A 57 -1.99 -1.96 -0.30
N GLY A 58 -0.90 -1.19 -0.26
CA GLY A 58 -0.84 0.08 0.45
C GLY A 58 -1.84 1.11 -0.07
N VAL A 59 -1.89 1.28 -1.39
CA VAL A 59 -2.83 2.19 -2.07
C VAL A 59 -4.27 1.77 -1.84
N ILE A 60 -4.60 0.48 -2.00
CA ILE A 60 -5.97 -0.01 -1.77
C ILE A 60 -6.38 0.21 -0.32
N ALA A 61 -5.53 -0.11 0.66
CA ALA A 61 -5.85 0.07 2.07
C ALA A 61 -6.12 1.55 2.43
N LEU A 62 -5.30 2.47 1.92
CA LEU A 62 -5.49 3.91 2.13
C LEU A 62 -6.72 4.45 1.37
N TRP A 63 -6.99 3.95 0.17
CA TRP A 63 -8.17 4.30 -0.60
C TRP A 63 -9.45 3.83 0.08
N SER A 64 -9.50 2.58 0.55
CA SER A 64 -10.63 2.06 1.34
C SER A 64 -10.88 2.90 2.58
N ARG A 65 -9.81 3.33 3.27
CA ARG A 65 -9.95 4.26 4.41
C ARG A 65 -10.57 5.59 3.98
N ALA A 66 -10.09 6.18 2.88
CA ALA A 66 -10.62 7.45 2.38
C ALA A 66 -12.09 7.32 1.97
N PHE A 67 -12.46 6.22 1.33
CA PHE A 67 -13.83 5.89 0.93
C PHE A 67 -14.76 5.78 2.15
N ILE A 68 -14.38 5.02 3.17
CA ILE A 68 -15.14 4.88 4.43
C ILE A 68 -15.34 6.24 5.09
N ARG A 69 -14.28 7.06 5.14
CA ARG A 69 -14.33 8.41 5.72
C ARG A 69 -15.24 9.35 4.92
N ALA A 70 -15.26 9.23 3.60
CA ALA A 70 -16.15 10.02 2.74
C ALA A 70 -17.61 9.63 2.96
N GLY A 71 -17.92 8.33 3.03
CA GLY A 71 -19.28 7.84 3.32
C GLY A 71 -19.85 8.35 4.65
N ARG A 72 -19.00 8.50 5.67
CA ARG A 72 -19.39 9.09 6.96
C ARG A 72 -19.69 10.59 6.93
N ARG A 73 -19.13 11.34 5.97
CA ARG A 73 -19.38 12.79 5.86
C ARG A 73 -20.63 13.10 5.05
N SER A 74 -21.11 12.14 4.26
CA SER A 74 -22.28 12.28 3.40
C SER A 74 -23.58 11.76 4.04
N ALA A 75 -23.51 11.18 5.24
CA ALA A 75 -24.64 10.69 6.03
C ALA A 75 -24.80 11.55 7.29
#